data_AF-A0A7R9W927-F1
#
_entry.id   AF-A0A7R9W927-F1
#
_cell.length_a   1.000
_cell.length_b   1.000
_cell.length_c   1.000
_cell.angle_alpha   90.00
_cell.angle_beta   90.00
_cell.angle_gamma   90.00
#
_symmetry.space_group_name_H-M   'P 1'
#
loop_
_entity.id
_entity.type
_entity.pdbx_description
1 polymer ?
#
loop_
_entity_poly.entity_id
_entity_poly.type
_entity_poly.pdbx_seq_one_letter_code
_entity_poly.pdbx_strand_id
1 'polypeptide(L)'
;TGSADQMSSSPAPLPKSRILTCVKIALCLLTILICYGYSKALAVIALLVLMAVAAHEVNAGRQQAISDREMRMRMDRINRERAETEAMVHEAAQRMLELDRKHLEEFLIAHPRSTYEQWIGDLHPENVVEGQTIDHRFYVKDSDHRILWNETIGGEREFVPPRSS
;
A
#
# COMPACT_ATOMS: atom_id res chain seq x y z
N THR A 1 7.60 13.55 6.55
CA THR A 1 6.69 14.70 6.41
C THR A 1 5.98 14.57 5.07
N GLY A 2 4.67 14.27 5.10
CA GLY A 2 3.89 14.00 3.90
C GLY A 2 2.53 13.39 4.28
N SER A 3 1.68 14.20 4.92
CA SER A 3 0.27 13.87 5.17
C SER A 3 -0.47 13.75 3.84
N ALA A 4 -0.89 12.54 3.50
CA ALA A 4 -1.79 12.24 2.38
C ALA A 4 -3.11 11.63 2.88
N ASP A 5 -3.60 12.06 4.04
CA ASP A 5 -4.95 11.75 4.52
C ASP A 5 -5.90 12.90 4.17
N GLN A 6 -6.24 13.00 2.89
CA GLN A 6 -7.51 13.59 2.47
C GLN A 6 -8.32 12.48 1.80
N MET A 7 -8.91 11.63 2.65
CA MET A 7 -9.96 10.72 2.23
C MET A 7 -11.14 11.58 1.76
N SER A 8 -11.24 11.71 0.43
CA SER A 8 -12.43 12.18 -0.28
C SER A 8 -13.65 11.45 0.28
N SER A 9 -14.45 12.16 1.07
CA SER A 9 -15.74 11.67 1.57
C SER A 9 -16.72 11.67 0.40
N SER A 10 -16.63 10.64 -0.43
CA SER A 10 -17.56 10.43 -1.53
C SER A 10 -18.96 10.29 -0.94
N PRO A 11 -19.95 11.10 -1.37
CA PRO A 11 -21.28 11.07 -0.79
C PRO A 11 -21.89 9.67 -0.95
N ALA A 12 -22.32 9.09 0.16
CA ALA A 12 -22.92 7.76 0.18
C ALA A 12 -24.14 7.73 -0.78
N PRO A 13 -24.30 6.64 -1.56
CA PRO A 13 -25.42 6.52 -2.49
C PRO A 13 -26.74 6.65 -1.74
N LEU A 14 -27.64 7.51 -2.26
CA LEU A 14 -28.94 7.72 -1.66
C LEU A 14 -29.72 6.40 -1.58
N PRO A 15 -30.38 6.11 -0.44
CA PRO A 15 -31.06 4.83 -0.25
C PRO A 15 -32.22 4.68 -1.25
N LYS A 16 -32.31 3.50 -1.88
CA LYS A 16 -33.35 3.12 -2.87
C LYS A 16 -34.79 3.41 -2.39
N SER A 17 -35.01 3.52 -1.08
CA SER A 17 -36.29 3.89 -0.47
C SER A 17 -36.75 5.32 -0.83
N ARG A 18 -35.84 6.26 -1.09
CA ARG A 18 -36.19 7.64 -1.46
C ARG A 18 -36.77 7.74 -2.87
N ILE A 19 -36.24 6.95 -3.82
CA ILE A 19 -36.70 6.91 -5.21
C ILE A 19 -38.17 6.43 -5.27
N LEU A 20 -38.48 5.34 -4.55
CA LEU A 20 -39.84 4.80 -4.51
C LEU A 20 -40.83 5.81 -3.91
N THR A 21 -40.39 6.60 -2.93
CA THR A 21 -41.20 7.67 -2.31
C THR A 21 -41.46 8.81 -3.30
N CYS A 22 -40.44 9.27 -4.03
CA CYS A 22 -40.60 10.32 -5.04
C CYS A 22 -41.56 9.91 -6.16
N VAL A 23 -41.45 8.65 -6.65
CA VAL A 23 -42.35 8.11 -7.68
C VAL A 23 -43.80 8.03 -7.17
N LYS A 24 -44.01 7.58 -5.92
CA LYS A 24 -45.35 7.54 -5.32
C LYS A 24 -45.98 8.92 -5.16
N ILE A 25 -45.20 9.91 -4.71
CA ILE A 25 -45.66 11.30 -4.57
C ILE A 25 -46.02 11.86 -5.94
N ALA A 26 -45.16 11.64 -6.95
CA ALA A 26 -45.41 12.11 -8.31
C ALA A 26 -46.66 11.48 -8.95
N LEU A 27 -46.87 10.18 -8.78
CA LEU A 27 -48.09 9.50 -9.23
C LEU A 27 -49.35 10.05 -8.55
N CYS A 28 -49.26 10.39 -7.26
CA CYS A 28 -50.36 11.00 -6.50
C CYS A 28 -50.68 12.42 -6.99
N LEU A 29 -49.66 13.23 -7.29
CA LEU A 29 -49.87 14.57 -7.86
C LEU A 29 -50.46 14.52 -9.27
N LEU A 30 -50.06 13.54 -10.08
CA LEU A 30 -50.59 13.32 -11.42
C LEU A 30 -52.09 12.96 -11.38
N THR A 31 -52.51 12.08 -10.48
CA THR A 31 -53.94 11.73 -10.32
C THR A 31 -54.77 12.92 -9.87
N ILE A 32 -54.25 13.75 -8.95
CA ILE A 32 -54.91 14.98 -8.53
C ILE A 32 -55.08 15.96 -9.70
N LEU A 33 -54.06 16.17 -10.53
CA LEU A 33 -54.13 17.08 -11.69
C LEU A 33 -55.16 16.64 -12.73
N ILE A 34 -55.29 15.33 -12.96
CA ILE A 34 -56.29 14.75 -13.87
C ILE A 34 -57.71 14.96 -13.31
N CYS A 35 -57.91 14.78 -12.00
CA CYS A 35 -59.21 14.97 -11.36
C CYS A 35 -59.68 16.43 -11.31
N TYR A 36 -58.76 17.41 -11.32
CA TYR A 36 -59.07 18.84 -11.22
C TYR A 36 -59.18 19.57 -12.58
N GLY A 37 -59.19 18.85 -13.70
CA GLY A 37 -59.51 19.43 -15.02
C GLY A 37 -58.38 20.21 -15.70
N TYR A 38 -57.13 20.01 -15.28
CA TYR A 38 -55.98 20.55 -16.01
C TYR A 38 -55.90 19.94 -17.42
N SER A 39 -55.58 20.76 -18.43
CA SER A 39 -55.45 20.33 -19.83
C SER A 39 -54.53 19.11 -19.95
N LYS A 40 -54.88 18.15 -20.83
CA LYS A 40 -54.08 16.97 -21.17
C LYS A 40 -52.60 17.31 -21.44
N ALA A 41 -52.32 18.52 -21.94
CA ALA A 41 -50.97 19.03 -22.16
C ALA A 41 -50.11 19.09 -20.87
N LEU A 42 -50.68 19.52 -19.73
CA LEU A 42 -49.93 19.62 -18.47
C LEU A 42 -49.59 18.25 -17.89
N ALA A 43 -50.49 17.26 -18.05
CA ALA A 43 -50.21 15.88 -17.65
C ALA A 43 -49.07 15.25 -18.46
N VAL A 44 -49.00 15.53 -19.77
CA VAL A 44 -47.90 15.09 -20.64
C VAL A 44 -46.58 15.72 -20.23
N ILE A 45 -46.55 17.03 -19.96
CA ILE A 45 -45.33 17.73 -19.51
C ILE A 45 -44.84 17.15 -18.18
N ALA A 46 -45.74 16.93 -17.21
CA ALA A 46 -45.38 16.32 -15.93
C ALA A 46 -44.76 14.93 -16.10
N LEU A 47 -45.34 14.09 -16.96
CA LEU A 47 -44.80 12.76 -17.25
C LEU A 47 -43.40 12.83 -17.90
N LEU A 48 -43.19 13.74 -18.86
CA LEU A 48 -41.89 13.93 -19.49
C LEU A 48 -40.81 14.36 -18.50
N VAL A 49 -41.15 15.27 -17.57
CA VAL A 49 -40.22 15.68 -16.49
C VAL A 49 -39.87 14.49 -15.59
N LEU A 50 -40.85 13.68 -15.20
CA LEU A 50 -40.60 12.48 -14.38
C LEU A 50 -39.70 11.47 -15.10
N MET A 51 -39.94 11.24 -16.39
CA MET A 51 -39.09 10.36 -17.20
C MET A 51 -37.67 10.93 -17.34
N ALA A 52 -37.51 12.24 -17.51
CA ALA A 52 -36.21 12.89 -17.59
C ALA A 52 -35.43 12.79 -16.26
N VAL A 53 -36.10 13.00 -15.12
CA VAL A 53 -35.49 12.83 -13.79
C VAL A 53 -35.07 11.38 -13.56
N ALA A 54 -35.95 10.42 -13.87
CA ALA A 54 -35.62 8.99 -13.75
C ALA A 54 -34.44 8.60 -14.67
N ALA A 55 -34.41 9.09 -15.91
CA ALA A 55 -33.30 8.86 -16.84
C ALA A 55 -31.99 9.49 -16.33
N HIS A 56 -32.04 10.71 -15.76
CA HIS A 56 -30.89 11.37 -15.18
C HIS A 56 -30.33 10.59 -13.97
N GLU A 57 -31.17 10.11 -13.07
CA GLU A 57 -30.74 9.29 -11.92
C GLU A 57 -30.12 7.96 -12.36
N VAL A 58 -30.74 7.27 -13.34
CA VAL A 58 -30.17 6.05 -13.92
C VAL A 58 -28.82 6.33 -14.56
N ASN A 59 -28.68 7.45 -15.28
CA ASN A 59 -27.42 7.84 -15.88
C ASN A 59 -26.35 8.18 -14.83
N ALA A 60 -26.71 8.91 -13.77
CA ALA A 60 -25.80 9.23 -12.66
C ALA A 60 -25.31 7.95 -11.96
N GLY A 61 -26.20 6.99 -11.70
CA GLY A 61 -25.84 5.70 -11.12
C GLY A 61 -24.91 4.89 -12.03
N ARG A 62 -25.13 4.92 -13.35
CA ARG A 62 -24.21 4.30 -14.34
C ARG A 62 -22.84 4.96 -14.31
N GLN A 63 -22.77 6.29 -14.29
CA GLN A 63 -21.52 7.03 -14.28
C GLN A 63 -20.71 6.74 -13.00
N GLN A 64 -21.40 6.68 -11.86
CA GLN A 64 -20.76 6.31 -10.59
C GLN A 64 -20.22 4.88 -10.65
N ALA A 65 -20.99 3.91 -11.17
CA ALA A 65 -20.53 2.53 -11.30
C ALA A 65 -19.32 2.38 -12.24
N ILE A 66 -19.25 3.17 -13.32
CA ILE A 66 -18.09 3.22 -14.21
C ILE A 66 -16.88 3.77 -13.47
N SER A 67 -17.03 4.91 -12.79
CA SER A 67 -15.95 5.55 -12.04
C SER A 67 -15.42 4.66 -10.91
N ASP A 68 -16.29 3.99 -10.16
CA ASP A 68 -15.91 3.05 -9.11
C ASP A 68 -15.12 1.86 -9.69
N ARG A 69 -15.53 1.36 -10.86
CA ARG A 69 -14.82 0.27 -11.54
C ARG A 69 -13.43 0.72 -11.99
N GLU A 70 -13.30 1.91 -12.57
CA GLU A 70 -12.01 2.48 -12.98
C GLU A 70 -11.08 2.69 -11.78
N MET A 71 -11.61 3.22 -10.67
CA MET A 71 -10.85 3.43 -9.44
C MET A 71 -10.35 2.10 -8.86
N ARG A 72 -11.19 1.05 -8.84
CA ARG A 72 -10.76 -0.30 -8.41
C ARG A 72 -9.65 -0.85 -9.30
N MET A 73 -9.82 -0.80 -10.62
CA MET A 73 -8.78 -1.28 -11.55
C MET A 73 -7.46 -0.52 -11.39
N ARG A 74 -7.52 0.81 -11.14
CA ARG A 74 -6.34 1.62 -10.86
C ARG A 74 -5.67 1.22 -9.55
N MET A 75 -6.44 1.02 -8.49
CA MET A 75 -5.92 0.60 -7.19
C MET A 75 -5.29 -0.80 -7.27
N ASP A 76 -5.95 -1.75 -7.93
CA ASP A 76 -5.43 -3.09 -8.14
C ASP A 76 -4.11 -3.10 -8.90
N ARG A 77 -3.97 -2.22 -9.90
CA ARG A 77 -2.73 -2.04 -10.64
C ARG A 77 -1.61 -1.51 -9.74
N ILE A 78 -1.86 -0.45 -8.96
CA ILE A 78 -0.88 0.12 -8.03
C ILE A 78 -0.44 -0.92 -7.00
N ASN A 79 -1.37 -1.71 -6.47
CA ASN A 79 -1.08 -2.75 -5.49
C ASN A 79 -0.21 -3.86 -6.09
N ARG A 80 -0.45 -4.26 -7.35
CA ARG A 80 0.42 -5.23 -8.05
C ARG A 80 1.82 -4.69 -8.27
N GLU A 81 1.94 -3.47 -8.81
CA GLU A 81 3.25 -2.82 -9.04
C GLU A 81 4.05 -2.69 -7.73
N ARG A 82 3.37 -2.37 -6.62
CA ARG A 82 3.98 -2.31 -5.29
C ARG A 82 4.45 -3.70 -4.82
N ALA A 83 3.60 -4.72 -4.92
CA ALA A 83 3.95 -6.08 -4.51
C ALA A 83 5.13 -6.64 -5.33
N GLU A 84 5.17 -6.37 -6.63
CA GLU A 84 6.29 -6.75 -7.51
C GLU A 84 7.59 -6.05 -7.10
N THR A 85 7.52 -4.74 -6.79
CA THR A 85 8.68 -3.98 -6.32
C THR A 85 9.20 -4.49 -4.98
N GLU A 86 8.29 -4.75 -4.03
CA GLU A 86 8.64 -5.30 -2.71
C GLU A 86 9.27 -6.69 -2.83
N ALA A 87 8.75 -7.55 -3.71
CA ALA A 87 9.31 -8.87 -3.97
C ALA A 87 10.73 -8.79 -4.57
N MET A 88 10.94 -7.90 -5.54
CA MET A 88 12.25 -7.70 -6.16
C MET A 88 13.29 -7.16 -5.16
N VAL A 89 12.91 -6.20 -4.31
CA VAL A 89 13.78 -5.67 -3.25
C VAL A 89 14.13 -6.76 -2.24
N HIS A 90 13.15 -7.58 -1.85
CA HIS A 90 13.36 -8.69 -0.93
C HIS A 90 14.32 -9.74 -1.51
N GLU A 91 14.13 -10.14 -2.76
CA GLU A 91 15.00 -11.09 -3.46
C GLU A 91 16.44 -10.56 -3.60
N ALA A 92 16.60 -9.27 -3.92
CA ALA A 92 17.91 -8.63 -4.00
C ALA A 92 18.62 -8.61 -2.64
N ALA A 93 17.90 -8.29 -1.56
CA ALA A 93 18.44 -8.32 -0.20
C ALA A 93 18.89 -9.74 0.19
N GLN A 94 18.08 -10.77 -0.11
CA GLN A 94 18.44 -12.17 0.16
C GLN A 94 19.70 -12.60 -0.60
N ARG A 95 19.83 -12.21 -1.87
CA ARG A 95 21.04 -12.51 -2.65
C ARG A 95 22.29 -11.84 -2.08
N MET A 96 22.17 -10.60 -1.61
CA MET A 96 23.30 -9.90 -0.98
C MET A 96 23.75 -10.64 0.29
N LEU A 97 22.81 -11.00 1.15
CA LEU A 97 23.11 -11.75 2.37
C LEU A 97 23.76 -13.11 2.11
N GLU A 98 23.36 -13.78 1.03
CA GLU A 98 23.99 -15.05 0.62
C GLU A 98 25.43 -14.86 0.14
N LEU A 99 25.71 -13.76 -0.58
CA LEU A 99 27.08 -13.41 -0.98
C LEU A 99 27.94 -13.12 0.25
N ASP A 100 27.42 -12.37 1.21
CA ASP A 100 28.13 -12.04 2.46
C ASP A 100 28.39 -13.30 3.30
N ARG A 101 27.43 -14.24 3.35
CA ARG A 101 27.58 -15.55 4.00
C ARG A 101 28.71 -16.34 3.36
N LYS A 102 28.71 -16.46 2.04
CA LYS A 102 29.75 -17.17 1.30
C LYS A 102 31.12 -16.53 1.53
N HIS A 103 31.20 -15.21 1.50
CA HIS A 103 32.44 -14.49 1.79
C HIS A 103 32.93 -14.77 3.22
N LEU A 104 32.04 -14.79 4.21
CA LEU A 104 32.39 -15.12 5.59
C LEU A 104 32.97 -16.54 5.70
N GLU A 105 32.35 -17.52 5.06
CA GLU A 105 32.82 -18.90 5.06
C GLU A 105 34.23 -19.01 4.45
N GLU A 106 34.45 -18.40 3.27
CA GLU A 106 35.75 -18.35 2.61
C GLU A 106 36.81 -17.64 3.49
N PHE A 107 36.42 -16.52 4.11
CA PHE A 107 37.28 -15.75 5.00
C PHE A 107 37.69 -16.55 6.25
N LEU A 108 36.77 -17.29 6.87
CA LEU A 108 37.05 -18.11 8.04
C LEU A 108 37.91 -19.34 7.70
N ILE A 109 37.81 -19.88 6.49
CA ILE A 109 38.72 -20.93 5.99
C ILE A 109 40.13 -20.38 5.87
N ALA A 110 40.29 -19.19 5.29
CA ALA A 110 41.60 -18.54 5.11
C ALA A 110 42.19 -18.03 6.43
N HIS A 111 41.34 -17.55 7.35
CA HIS A 111 41.73 -16.91 8.61
C HIS A 111 40.95 -17.48 9.81
N PRO A 112 41.24 -18.71 10.27
CA PRO A 112 40.43 -19.39 11.29
C PRO A 112 40.38 -18.72 12.67
N ARG A 113 41.30 -17.78 12.93
CA ARG A 113 41.43 -17.03 14.20
C ARG A 113 41.11 -15.53 14.06
N SER A 114 40.51 -15.14 12.94
CA SER A 114 40.12 -13.75 12.69
C SER A 114 39.02 -13.29 13.63
N THR A 115 38.89 -11.96 13.78
CA THR A 115 37.81 -11.32 14.55
C THR A 115 36.71 -10.79 13.63
N TYR A 116 35.56 -10.45 14.22
CA TYR A 116 34.44 -9.83 13.52
C TYR A 116 34.87 -8.57 12.77
N GLU A 117 35.62 -7.68 13.43
CA GLU A 117 36.10 -6.43 12.84
C GLU A 117 37.07 -6.66 11.68
N GLN A 118 37.90 -7.70 11.75
CA GLN A 118 38.80 -8.05 10.66
C GLN A 118 38.02 -8.54 9.43
N TRP A 119 36.98 -9.35 9.63
CA TRP A 119 36.10 -9.77 8.54
C TRP A 119 35.35 -8.58 7.92
N ILE A 120 34.77 -7.70 8.74
CA ILE A 120 34.09 -6.50 8.22
C ILE A 120 35.08 -5.59 7.49
N GLY A 121 36.33 -5.48 7.95
CA GLY A 121 37.34 -4.69 7.25
C GLY A 121 37.80 -5.28 5.92
N ASP A 122 37.71 -6.60 5.75
CA ASP A 122 37.97 -7.28 4.47
C ASP A 122 36.78 -7.12 3.51
N LEU A 123 35.56 -7.29 4.02
CA LEU A 123 34.33 -7.18 3.24
C LEU A 123 34.00 -5.73 2.84
N HIS A 124 34.22 -4.79 3.75
CA HIS A 124 33.90 -3.36 3.64
C HIS A 124 35.08 -2.47 4.05
N PRO A 125 36.16 -2.43 3.25
CA PRO A 125 37.34 -1.63 3.58
C PRO A 125 37.03 -0.13 3.73
N GLU A 126 35.98 0.38 3.09
CA GLU A 126 35.51 1.76 3.20
C GLU A 126 34.91 2.11 4.57
N ASN A 127 34.49 1.11 5.34
CA ASN A 127 33.87 1.30 6.66
C ASN A 127 34.86 1.11 7.81
N VAL A 128 36.16 0.96 7.50
CA VAL A 128 37.24 0.91 8.49
C VAL A 128 37.71 2.32 8.81
N VAL A 129 37.50 2.75 10.04
CA VAL A 129 38.02 3.99 10.62
C VAL A 129 39.46 3.76 11.09
N GLU A 130 40.23 4.85 11.21
CA GLU A 130 41.60 4.82 11.75
C GLU A 130 41.70 3.96 13.02
N GLY A 131 42.72 3.09 13.07
CA GLY A 131 42.93 2.19 14.21
C GLY A 131 42.09 0.91 14.20
N GLN A 132 41.70 0.40 13.02
CA GLN A 132 40.99 -0.88 12.84
C GLN A 132 39.61 -0.93 13.53
N THR A 133 39.02 0.23 13.79
CA THR A 133 37.65 0.34 14.32
C THR A 133 36.70 0.40 13.14
N ILE A 134 35.65 -0.40 13.13
CA ILE A 134 34.64 -0.36 12.05
C ILE A 134 33.53 0.65 12.38
N ASP A 135 32.73 1.04 11.39
CA ASP A 135 31.59 1.93 11.61
C ASP A 135 30.64 1.38 12.69
N HIS A 136 30.21 2.26 13.61
CA HIS A 136 29.31 1.95 14.72
C HIS A 136 28.04 1.17 14.32
N ARG A 137 27.55 1.35 13.08
CA ARG A 137 26.38 0.65 12.52
C ARG A 137 26.54 -0.87 12.50
N PHE A 138 27.76 -1.38 12.37
CA PHE A 138 28.03 -2.82 12.37
C PHE A 138 27.98 -3.44 13.77
N TYR A 139 28.10 -2.65 14.84
CA TYR A 139 28.03 -3.17 16.21
C TYR A 139 26.58 -3.34 16.71
N VAL A 140 25.59 -2.81 15.99
CA VAL A 140 24.16 -2.93 16.33
C VAL A 140 23.77 -4.42 16.36
N LYS A 141 23.01 -4.82 17.38
CA LYS A 141 22.61 -6.22 17.60
C LYS A 141 21.89 -6.81 16.39
N ASP A 142 21.07 -6.01 15.74
CA ASP A 142 20.23 -6.42 14.61
C ASP A 142 20.90 -6.14 13.25
N SER A 143 22.22 -5.88 13.24
CA SER A 143 22.99 -5.83 11.99
C SER A 143 23.06 -7.22 11.37
N ASP A 144 22.67 -7.35 10.10
CA ASP A 144 22.70 -8.61 9.36
C ASP A 144 24.08 -9.27 9.43
N HIS A 145 25.15 -8.48 9.32
CA HIS A 145 26.53 -8.96 9.42
C HIS A 145 26.83 -9.59 10.78
N ARG A 146 26.37 -8.94 11.86
CA ARG A 146 26.61 -9.43 13.22
C ARG A 146 25.83 -10.71 13.48
N ILE A 147 24.58 -10.76 13.02
CA ILE A 147 23.75 -11.97 13.06
C ILE A 147 24.47 -13.10 12.31
N LEU A 148 24.89 -12.84 11.07
CA LEU A 148 25.56 -13.80 10.21
C LEU A 148 26.86 -14.36 10.83
N TRP A 149 27.69 -13.48 11.39
CA TRP A 149 28.89 -13.85 12.12
C TRP A 149 28.56 -14.79 13.28
N ASN A 150 27.66 -14.35 14.17
CA ASN A 150 27.28 -15.09 15.36
C ASN A 150 26.61 -16.44 15.05
N GLU A 151 25.80 -16.53 13.99
CA GLU A 151 25.21 -17.78 13.52
C GLU A 151 26.30 -18.76 13.04
N THR A 152 27.28 -18.27 12.28
CA THR A 152 28.32 -19.11 11.67
C THR A 152 29.31 -19.62 12.69
N ILE A 153 29.75 -18.79 13.64
CA ILE A 153 30.81 -19.16 14.59
C ILE A 153 30.33 -19.50 16.00
N GLY A 154 29.01 -19.48 16.23
CA GLY A 154 28.34 -19.46 17.54
C GLY A 154 29.00 -20.26 18.67
N GLY A 155 28.80 -19.81 19.90
CA GLY A 155 29.43 -20.38 21.10
C GLY A 155 30.53 -19.49 21.68
N GLU A 156 31.74 -20.03 21.87
CA GLU A 156 32.83 -19.35 22.60
C GLU A 156 33.35 -18.06 21.95
N ARG A 157 33.05 -17.84 20.67
CA ARG A 157 33.51 -16.67 19.89
C ARG A 157 32.40 -15.69 19.53
N GLU A 158 31.22 -15.82 20.15
CA GLU A 158 30.12 -14.89 19.92
C GLU A 158 30.59 -13.44 20.08
N PHE A 159 30.27 -12.61 19.08
CA PHE A 159 30.64 -11.21 19.12
C PHE A 159 29.73 -10.43 20.07
N VAL A 160 30.33 -9.95 21.17
CA VAL A 160 29.71 -9.06 22.15
C VAL A 160 30.46 -7.72 22.10
N PRO A 161 29.81 -6.63 21.66
CA PRO A 161 30.47 -5.34 21.56
C PRO A 161 30.94 -4.86 22.95
N PRO A 162 32.04 -4.09 23.02
CA PRO A 162 32.47 -3.46 24.26
C PRO A 162 31.32 -2.66 24.85
N ARG A 163 31.04 -2.81 26.16
CA ARG A 163 30.04 -1.97 26.83
C ARG A 163 30.49 -0.52 26.68
N SER A 164 29.73 0.27 25.93
CA SER A 164 29.90 1.72 25.89
C SER A 164 29.80 2.24 27.33
N SER A 165 30.91 2.82 27.79
CA SER A 165 30.99 3.52 29.09
C SER A 165 30.25 4.84 29.00
#